data_AF-A0A6F9A2N8-F1
#
_entry.id   AF-A0A6F9A2N8-F1
#
_cell.length_a   1.000
_cell.length_b   1.000
_cell.length_c   1.000
_cell.angle_alpha   90.00
_cell.angle_beta   90.00
_cell.angle_gamma   90.00
#
_symmetry.space_group_name_H-M   'P 1'
#
loop_
_entity.id
_entity.type
_entity.pdbx_description
1 polymer ?
#
loop_
_entity_poly.entity_id
_entity_poly.type
_entity_poly.pdbx_seq_one_letter_code
_entity_poly.pdbx_strand_id
1 'polypeptide(L)'
;MMNCGFILFFSTQLLFVASLTQSYKCGDNIEITSADYLTSPGYPNSYPPSQQCMWVISAPDPGQKILINFNPHFDLEDRDC
;
A
#
# COMPACT_ATOMS: atom_id res chain seq x y z
N MET A 1 21.21 -25.99 36.48
CA MET A 1 22.21 -25.64 35.43
C MET A 1 21.45 -25.58 34.10
N MET A 2 20.80 -24.45 33.84
CA MET A 2 19.99 -24.22 32.64
C MET A 2 20.96 -23.80 31.53
N ASN A 3 21.08 -24.64 30.51
CA ASN A 3 22.17 -24.58 29.55
C ASN A 3 22.15 -23.26 28.75
N CYS A 4 23.26 -22.53 28.77
CA CYS A 4 23.43 -21.19 28.15
C CYS A 4 23.09 -21.17 26.64
N GLY A 5 23.08 -22.34 25.99
CA GLY A 5 22.70 -22.50 24.58
C GLY A 5 21.20 -22.39 24.27
N PHE A 6 20.31 -22.51 25.26
CA PHE A 6 18.86 -22.40 25.01
C PHE A 6 18.41 -20.93 24.83
N ILE A 7 19.08 -19.99 25.50
CA ILE A 7 18.74 -18.55 25.46
C ILE A 7 19.12 -17.93 24.10
N LEU A 8 20.19 -18.40 23.46
CA LEU A 8 20.65 -17.92 22.15
C LEU A 8 19.74 -18.37 20.99
N PHE A 9 19.05 -19.50 21.13
CA PHE A 9 18.08 -19.97 20.13
C PHE A 9 16.80 -19.12 20.12
N PHE A 10 16.34 -18.67 21.29
CA PHE A 10 15.16 -17.81 21.39
C PHE A 10 15.45 -16.36 20.96
N SER A 11 16.68 -15.83 21.18
CA SER A 11 17.01 -14.45 20.79
C SER A 11 17.15 -14.26 19.27
N THR A 12 17.60 -15.29 18.55
CA THR A 12 17.75 -15.24 17.08
C THR A 12 16.40 -15.36 16.36
N GLN A 13 15.42 -16.04 16.95
CA GLN A 13 14.06 -16.15 16.38
C GLN A 13 13.21 -14.89 16.62
N LEU A 14 13.46 -14.13 17.69
CA LEU A 14 12.77 -12.86 17.97
C LEU A 14 13.06 -11.76 16.93
N LEU A 15 14.20 -11.83 16.23
CA LEU A 15 14.56 -10.88 15.16
C LEU A 15 14.02 -11.28 13.78
N PHE A 16 13.51 -12.51 13.61
CA PHE A 16 13.06 -13.02 12.31
C PHE A 16 11.54 -13.12 12.16
N VAL A 17 10.75 -12.69 13.15
CA VAL A 17 9.29 -12.56 13.01
C VAL A 17 8.92 -11.11 12.68
N ALA A 18 9.51 -10.57 11.62
CA ALA A 18 9.25 -9.17 11.22
C ALA A 18 9.14 -9.06 9.70
N SER A 19 8.23 -9.80 9.03
CA SER A 19 7.83 -9.51 7.63
C SER A 19 6.58 -10.26 7.11
N LEU A 20 5.57 -10.59 7.93
CA LEU A 20 4.31 -11.19 7.41
C LEU A 20 3.12 -10.23 7.31
N THR A 21 3.26 -8.97 7.71
CA THR A 21 2.23 -7.96 7.49
C THR A 21 2.52 -7.24 6.18
N GLN A 22 2.13 -7.84 5.05
CA GLN A 22 2.01 -7.08 3.81
C GLN A 22 0.98 -5.97 4.06
N SER A 23 1.48 -4.77 4.33
CA SER A 23 0.63 -3.63 4.63
C SER A 23 -0.07 -3.26 3.33
N TYR A 24 -1.37 -3.55 3.23
CA TYR A 24 -2.25 -3.07 2.16
C TYR A 24 -2.47 -1.56 2.32
N LYS A 25 -1.37 -0.79 2.43
CA LYS A 25 -1.45 0.67 2.49
C LYS A 25 -1.99 1.15 1.15
N CYS A 26 -3.09 1.87 1.21
CA CYS A 26 -3.61 2.66 0.13
C CYS A 26 -3.98 4.05 0.64
N GLY A 27 -3.82 5.03 -0.23
CA GLY A 27 -3.92 6.42 0.15
C GLY A 27 -2.58 7.01 0.60
N ASP A 28 -2.35 8.25 0.19
CA ASP A 28 -1.17 9.03 0.52
C ASP A 28 -1.43 10.52 0.22
N ASN A 29 -0.54 11.39 0.72
CA ASN A 29 -0.49 12.80 0.33
C ASN A 29 0.73 12.99 -0.59
N ILE A 30 0.47 13.23 -1.87
CA ILE A 30 1.48 13.20 -2.93
C ILE A 30 1.58 14.57 -3.58
N GLU A 31 2.78 15.13 -3.60
CA GLU A 31 3.10 16.25 -4.48
C GLU A 31 3.65 15.70 -5.80
N ILE A 32 2.91 15.90 -6.88
CA ILE A 32 3.22 15.30 -8.18
C ILE A 32 4.11 16.25 -9.01
N THR A 33 5.35 15.83 -9.26
CA THR A 33 6.32 16.54 -10.12
C THR A 33 6.48 15.90 -11.50
N SER A 34 6.07 14.63 -11.63
CA SER A 34 6.06 13.85 -12.86
C SER A 34 4.87 12.89 -12.88
N ALA A 35 4.46 12.43 -14.05
CA ALA A 35 3.38 11.44 -14.16
C ALA A 35 3.70 10.16 -13.38
N ASP A 36 2.71 9.62 -12.67
CA ASP A 36 2.84 8.43 -11.84
C ASP A 36 1.51 7.64 -11.79
N TYR A 37 1.56 6.41 -11.29
CA TYR A 37 0.43 5.49 -11.21
C TYR A 37 -0.08 5.34 -9.77
N LEU A 38 -1.39 5.43 -9.62
CA LEU A 38 -2.10 5.02 -8.42
C LEU A 38 -2.92 3.78 -8.75
N THR A 39 -2.83 2.78 -7.87
CA THR A 39 -3.57 1.52 -8.02
C THR A 39 -4.18 1.11 -6.69
N SER A 40 -5.27 0.34 -6.75
CA SER A 40 -5.77 -0.35 -5.58
C SER A 40 -4.72 -1.36 -5.08
N PRO A 41 -4.67 -1.65 -3.77
CA PRO A 41 -3.86 -2.75 -3.28
C PRO A 41 -4.19 -4.03 -4.03
N GLY A 42 -3.17 -4.76 -4.48
CA GLY A 42 -3.34 -6.03 -5.18
C GLY A 42 -3.44 -5.94 -6.71
N TYR A 43 -3.65 -4.76 -7.31
CA TYR A 43 -3.69 -4.59 -8.77
C TYR A 43 -2.42 -5.20 -9.42
N PRO A 44 -2.54 -5.99 -10.51
CA PRO A 44 -3.73 -6.20 -11.34
C PRO A 44 -4.70 -7.29 -10.84
N ASN A 45 -4.46 -7.88 -9.67
CA ASN A 45 -5.41 -8.81 -9.05
C ASN A 45 -6.52 -8.05 -8.31
N SER A 46 -7.50 -8.79 -7.79
CA SER A 46 -8.60 -8.22 -7.00
C SER A 46 -8.10 -7.44 -5.79
N TYR A 47 -8.77 -6.32 -5.52
CA TYR A 47 -8.53 -5.56 -4.30
C TYR A 47 -9.05 -6.33 -3.06
N PRO A 48 -8.42 -6.19 -1.88
CA PRO A 48 -8.92 -6.82 -0.65
C PRO A 48 -10.29 -6.25 -0.26
N PRO A 49 -11.16 -6.98 0.45
CA PRO A 49 -12.43 -6.44 0.94
C PRO A 49 -12.21 -5.36 2.02
N SER A 50 -13.26 -4.56 2.25
CA SER A 50 -13.32 -3.55 3.32
C SER A 50 -12.21 -2.49 3.28
N GLN A 51 -11.83 -2.05 2.09
CA GLN A 51 -10.80 -1.02 1.90
C GLN A 51 -11.41 0.38 1.87
N GLN A 52 -10.68 1.33 2.46
CA GLN A 52 -10.96 2.76 2.37
C GLN A 52 -9.66 3.48 2.05
N CYS A 53 -9.51 3.90 0.80
CA CYS A 53 -8.30 4.54 0.29
C CYS A 53 -8.58 6.02 0.01
N MET A 54 -7.67 6.91 0.42
CA MET A 54 -7.78 8.35 0.16
C MET A 54 -6.43 8.88 -0.30
N TRP A 55 -6.38 9.37 -1.54
CA TRP A 55 -5.21 10.04 -2.08
C TRP A 55 -5.47 11.53 -2.20
N VAL A 56 -4.57 12.34 -1.64
CA VAL A 56 -4.55 13.80 -1.81
C VAL A 56 -3.39 14.11 -2.74
N ILE A 57 -3.68 14.61 -3.94
CA ILE A 57 -2.67 14.92 -4.95
C ILE A 57 -2.57 16.44 -5.09
N SER A 58 -1.38 16.98 -4.93
CA SER A 58 -1.08 18.41 -5.11
C SER A 58 -0.07 18.62 -6.23
N ALA A 59 -0.22 19.70 -6.99
CA ALA A 59 0.80 20.18 -7.91
C ALA A 59 1.73 21.17 -7.18
N PRO A 60 3.03 21.24 -7.53
CA PRO A 60 3.97 22.14 -6.87
C PRO A 60 3.63 23.61 -7.09
N ASP A 61 3.11 23.99 -8.27
CA ASP A 61 2.78 25.38 -8.59
C ASP A 61 1.26 25.66 -8.62
N PRO A 62 0.77 26.79 -8.06
CA PRO A 62 -0.66 27.11 -7.97
C PRO A 62 -1.43 27.26 -9.29
N GLY A 63 -0.74 27.38 -10.43
CA GLY A 63 -1.34 27.48 -11.76
C GLY A 63 -1.47 26.15 -12.50
N GLN A 64 -0.85 25.09 -11.97
CA GLN A 64 -0.87 23.77 -12.59
C GLN A 64 -2.19 23.05 -12.30
N LYS A 65 -2.57 22.15 -13.20
CA LYS A 65 -3.76 21.30 -13.06
C LYS A 65 -3.34 19.84 -13.14
N ILE A 66 -3.99 19.02 -12.33
CA ILE A 66 -3.75 17.58 -12.31
C ILE A 66 -4.68 16.92 -13.33
N LEU A 67 -4.11 16.08 -14.20
CA LEU A 67 -4.86 15.24 -15.13
C LEU A 67 -4.79 13.79 -14.62
N ILE A 68 -5.94 13.13 -14.55
CA ILE A 68 -6.04 11.72 -14.16
C ILE A 68 -6.63 10.95 -15.35
N ASN A 69 -5.96 9.87 -15.74
CA ASN A 69 -6.43 8.95 -16.75
C ASN A 69 -6.60 7.56 -16.13
N PHE A 70 -7.75 6.94 -16.37
CA PHE A 70 -7.99 5.56 -15.96
C PHE A 70 -7.42 4.59 -17.00
N ASN A 71 -6.85 3.50 -16.52
CA ASN A 71 -6.52 2.37 -17.38
C ASN A 71 -7.82 1.76 -17.93
N PRO A 72 -7.92 1.42 -19.23
CA PRO A 72 -9.08 0.71 -19.77
C PRO A 72 -9.41 -0.61 -19.06
N HIS A 73 -8.42 -1.24 -18.40
CA HIS A 73 -8.64 -2.34 -17.48
C HIS A 73 -9.00 -1.79 -16.09
N PHE A 74 -10.29 -1.50 -15.90
CA PHE A 74 -10.86 -0.98 -14.66
C PHE A 74 -12.11 -1.79 -14.32
N ASP A 75 -12.11 -2.43 -13.16
CA ASP A 75 -13.15 -3.36 -12.71
C ASP A 75 -13.48 -3.11 -11.23
N LEU A 76 -14.78 -3.04 -10.90
CA LEU A 76 -15.32 -2.81 -9.56
C LEU A 76 -16.55 -3.70 -9.37
N GLU A 77 -16.88 -4.04 -8.12
CA GLU A 77 -18.11 -4.78 -7.82
C GLU A 77 -19.36 -4.06 -8.35
N ASP A 78 -20.12 -4.73 -9.21
CA ASP A 78 -21.43 -4.27 -9.67
C ASP A 78 -22.43 -4.31 -8.50
N ARG A 79 -22.71 -3.14 -7.92
CA ARG A 79 -23.83 -2.92 -7.01
C ARG A 79 -24.50 -1.62 -7.43
N ASP A 80 -25.82 -1.54 -7.31
CA ASP A 80 -26.52 -0.27 -7.49
C ASP A 80 -25.94 0.73 -6.47
N CYS A 81 -25.12 1.67 -6.96
CA CYS A 81 -24.46 2.69 -6.17
C CYS A 81 -25.47 3.66 -5.55
#